data_AF-A0A7W1URB5-F1
#
_entry.id   AF-A0A7W1URB5-F1
#
_cell.length_a   1.000
_cell.length_b   1.000
_cell.length_c   1.000
_cell.angle_alpha   90.00
_cell.angle_beta   90.00
_cell.angle_gamma   90.00
#
_symmetry.space_group_name_H-M   'P 1'
#
loop_
_entity.id
_entity.type
_entity.pdbx_description
1 polymer ?
#
loop_
_entity_poly.entity_id
_entity_poly.type
_entity_poly.pdbx_seq_one_letter_code
_entity_poly.pdbx_strand_id
1 'polypeptide(L)'
;MATEIINNGASLKIVTDNAPRFILKNQIREVDVVRDTIIKIDIGQGALYNVFVDQAEVTVPASASVEELRDKIMDMLQTAAVAGLATEQKQTDEINEIKTLQNSVSQLSEKIAVMNDKLFYEPKLVDESNINAVYKGYAVPGALTANPVWAILKITNKLGVLSYQWAGGNKSFDKVWDNRKALLYS
;
A
#
# COMPACT_ATOMS: atom_id res chain seq x y z
N MET A 1 42.92 26.43 -3.48
CA MET A 1 42.00 27.61 -3.49
C MET A 1 40.61 27.12 -3.09
N ALA A 2 39.70 27.97 -2.61
CA ALA A 2 38.36 27.52 -2.21
C ALA A 2 37.36 27.80 -3.33
N THR A 3 36.73 26.74 -3.84
CA THR A 3 35.68 26.80 -4.86
C THR A 3 34.33 26.40 -4.27
N GLU A 4 33.31 27.21 -4.54
CA GLU A 4 31.92 26.91 -4.18
C GLU A 4 31.07 26.74 -5.43
N ILE A 5 30.37 25.61 -5.55
CA ILE A 5 29.41 25.29 -6.59
C ILE A 5 28.02 25.28 -5.95
N ILE A 6 27.20 26.24 -6.35
CA ILE A 6 25.90 26.49 -5.72
C ILE A 6 24.81 26.40 -6.77
N ASN A 7 23.76 25.65 -6.46
CA ASN A 7 22.52 25.68 -7.23
C ASN A 7 21.85 27.05 -7.09
N ASN A 8 21.77 27.80 -8.19
CA ASN A 8 21.14 29.12 -8.26
C ASN A 8 19.96 29.10 -9.26
N GLY A 9 19.04 28.15 -9.05
CA GLY A 9 17.81 28.02 -9.84
C GLY A 9 18.09 27.53 -11.27
N ALA A 10 17.94 28.40 -12.27
CA ALA A 10 18.20 28.08 -13.68
C ALA A 10 19.70 28.02 -14.03
N SER A 11 20.57 28.38 -13.08
CA SER A 11 22.02 28.45 -13.26
C SER A 11 22.77 27.71 -12.15
N LEU A 12 23.98 27.26 -12.45
CA LEU A 12 25.00 26.97 -11.44
C LEU A 12 25.83 28.24 -11.22
N LYS A 13 25.99 28.63 -9.95
CA LYS A 13 26.92 29.68 -9.54
C LYS A 13 28.19 28.99 -9.05
N ILE A 14 29.30 29.23 -9.74
CA ILE A 14 30.63 28.74 -9.35
C ILE A 14 31.43 29.94 -8.86
N VAL A 15 31.89 29.92 -7.62
CA VAL A 15 32.72 30.96 -7.03
C VAL A 15 34.11 30.39 -6.82
N THR A 16 35.10 30.97 -7.49
CA THR A 16 36.52 30.63 -7.29
C THR A 16 37.23 31.92 -6.89
N ASP A 17 37.93 31.93 -5.76
CA ASP A 17 38.66 33.10 -5.26
C ASP A 17 37.80 34.38 -5.18
N ASN A 18 36.56 34.25 -4.68
CA ASN A 18 35.55 35.31 -4.60
C ASN A 18 35.06 35.88 -5.95
N ALA A 19 35.43 35.29 -7.09
CA ALA A 19 34.93 35.65 -8.39
C ALA A 19 33.76 34.73 -8.79
N PRO A 20 32.51 35.24 -8.86
CA PRO A 20 31.37 34.42 -9.28
C PRO A 20 31.31 34.28 -10.80
N ARG A 21 31.12 33.05 -11.26
CA ARG A 21 30.76 32.67 -12.63
C ARG A 21 29.41 31.99 -12.63
N PHE A 22 28.52 32.39 -13.54
CA PHE A 22 27.20 31.78 -13.70
C PHE A 22 27.16 30.96 -14.99
N ILE A 23 26.70 29.72 -14.88
CA ILE A 23 26.53 28.81 -16.02
C ILE A 23 25.06 28.41 -16.07
N LEU A 24 24.39 28.65 -17.19
CA LEU A 24 23.00 28.24 -17.34
C LEU A 24 22.92 26.71 -17.45
N LYS A 25 22.03 26.08 -16.68
CA LYS A 25 21.92 24.61 -16.63
C LYS A 25 21.52 24.01 -17.98
N ASN A 26 20.73 24.73 -18.77
CA ASN A 26 20.30 24.30 -20.11
C ASN A 26 21.43 24.27 -21.15
N GLN A 27 22.58 24.89 -20.85
CA GLN A 27 23.76 24.87 -21.71
C GLN A 27 24.72 23.74 -21.34
N ILE A 28 24.58 23.16 -20.14
CA ILE A 28 25.43 22.08 -19.69
C ILE A 28 25.03 20.79 -20.41
N ARG A 29 25.97 20.20 -21.13
CA ARG A 29 25.77 18.99 -21.93
C ARG A 29 26.16 17.74 -21.17
N GLU A 30 27.22 17.83 -20.39
CA GLU A 30 27.82 16.69 -19.70
C GLU A 30 28.59 17.18 -18.46
N VAL A 31 28.60 16.35 -17.41
CA VAL A 31 29.52 16.49 -16.28
C VAL A 31 30.26 15.15 -16.14
N ASP A 32 31.58 15.19 -16.31
CA ASP A 32 32.40 13.97 -16.34
C ASP A 32 33.69 14.13 -15.53
N VAL A 33 34.24 13.00 -15.07
CA VAL A 33 35.52 12.93 -14.36
C VAL A 33 36.61 12.66 -15.38
N VAL A 34 37.50 13.62 -15.60
CA VAL A 34 38.49 13.53 -16.69
C VAL A 34 39.82 12.93 -16.24
N ARG A 35 40.32 13.31 -15.06
CA ARG A 35 41.61 12.84 -14.49
C ARG A 35 41.62 13.03 -12.98
N ASP A 36 41.99 11.99 -12.24
CA ASP A 36 42.17 11.97 -10.78
C ASP A 36 41.01 12.66 -10.04
N THR A 37 41.18 13.93 -9.66
CA THR A 37 40.22 14.71 -8.88
C THR A 37 39.50 15.79 -9.70
N ILE A 38 39.76 15.89 -11.01
CA ILE A 38 39.24 16.96 -11.87
C ILE A 38 37.90 16.57 -12.51
N ILE A 39 36.90 17.42 -12.29
CA ILE A 39 35.59 17.37 -12.94
C ILE A 39 35.57 18.35 -14.10
N LYS A 40 35.10 17.87 -15.26
CA LYS A 40 34.77 18.66 -16.45
C LYS A 40 33.26 18.94 -16.47
N ILE A 41 32.87 20.19 -16.53
CA ILE A 41 31.52 20.64 -16.86
C ILE A 41 31.53 21.16 -18.30
N ASP A 42 30.90 20.41 -19.20
CA ASP A 42 30.84 20.75 -20.63
C ASP A 42 29.67 21.67 -20.93
N ILE A 43 29.95 22.87 -21.47
CA ILE A 43 28.93 23.88 -21.79
C ILE A 43 28.61 23.96 -23.29
N GLY A 44 29.08 23.01 -24.09
CA GLY A 44 28.73 22.86 -25.51
C GLY A 44 29.30 23.92 -26.45
N GLN A 45 30.26 24.74 -25.99
CA GLN A 45 30.93 25.77 -26.81
C GLN A 45 32.31 25.32 -27.35
N GLY A 46 32.62 24.02 -27.25
CA GLY A 46 33.90 23.44 -27.65
C GLY A 46 34.88 23.28 -26.47
N ALA A 47 35.95 22.51 -26.69
CA ALA A 47 36.81 22.00 -25.62
C ALA A 47 37.49 23.07 -24.74
N LEU A 48 37.68 24.29 -25.25
CA LEU A 48 38.35 25.40 -24.54
C LEU A 48 37.45 26.14 -23.55
N TYR A 49 36.13 25.99 -23.66
CA TYR A 49 35.16 26.74 -22.85
C TYR A 49 34.56 25.91 -21.71
N ASN A 50 34.96 24.63 -21.62
CA ASN A 50 34.56 23.76 -20.53
C ASN A 50 35.13 24.25 -19.20
N VAL A 51 34.38 24.02 -18.13
CA VAL A 51 34.81 24.41 -16.79
C VAL A 51 35.43 23.19 -16.11
N PHE A 52 36.66 23.37 -15.63
CA PHE A 52 37.40 22.34 -14.93
C PHE A 52 37.53 22.76 -13.47
N VAL A 53 37.15 21.86 -12.57
CA VAL A 53 37.23 22.08 -11.11
C VAL A 53 37.87 20.87 -10.47
N ASP A 54 38.86 21.10 -9.61
CA ASP A 54 39.46 20.05 -8.78
C ASP A 54 38.61 19.84 -7.53
N GLN A 55 38.21 18.58 -7.27
CA GLN A 55 37.41 18.20 -6.11
C GLN A 55 38.06 18.63 -4.79
N ALA A 56 39.39 18.57 -4.69
CA ALA A 56 40.11 18.95 -3.46
C ALA A 56 39.94 20.44 -3.11
N GLU A 57 39.59 21.26 -4.09
CA GLU A 57 39.37 22.69 -3.93
C GLU A 57 37.91 23.05 -3.65
N VAL A 58 36.98 22.10 -3.82
CA VAL A 58 35.54 22.37 -3.62
C VAL A 58 35.15 22.23 -2.16
N THR A 59 34.85 23.36 -1.53
CA THR A 59 34.37 23.40 -0.14
C THR A 59 32.85 23.26 -0.05
N VAL A 60 32.14 23.68 -1.10
CA VAL A 60 30.68 23.58 -1.22
C VAL A 60 30.33 23.11 -2.64
N PRO A 61 29.60 22.00 -2.84
CA PRO A 61 29.21 21.06 -1.81
C PRO A 61 30.44 20.24 -1.36
N ALA A 62 30.61 20.07 -0.06
CA ALA A 62 31.66 19.19 0.47
C ALA A 62 31.46 17.77 -0.07
N SER A 63 32.53 17.09 -0.45
CA SER A 63 32.52 15.74 -1.03
C SER A 63 33.75 14.97 -0.54
N ALA A 64 33.63 13.66 -0.37
CA ALA A 64 34.74 12.78 0.02
C ALA A 64 35.46 12.17 -1.20
N SER A 65 34.85 12.19 -2.38
CA SER A 65 35.40 11.69 -3.64
C SER A 65 34.96 12.53 -4.83
N VAL A 66 35.69 12.41 -5.95
CA VAL A 66 35.36 13.10 -7.20
C VAL A 66 34.02 12.61 -7.78
N GLU A 67 33.71 11.33 -7.61
CA GLU A 67 32.43 10.75 -8.01
C GLU A 67 31.28 11.32 -7.19
N GLU A 68 31.45 11.46 -5.87
CA GLU A 68 30.43 12.07 -5.01
C GLU A 68 30.20 13.54 -5.37
N LEU A 69 31.26 14.29 -5.71
CA LEU A 69 31.12 15.66 -6.18
C LEU A 69 30.38 15.73 -7.52
N ARG A 70 30.71 14.85 -8.47
CA ARG A 70 29.99 14.75 -9.76
C ARG A 70 28.51 14.51 -9.52
N ASP A 71 28.16 13.54 -8.68
CA ASP A 71 26.77 13.17 -8.42
C ASP A 71 26.01 14.32 -7.74
N LYS A 72 26.66 15.06 -6.83
CA LYS A 72 26.12 16.29 -6.24
C LYS A 72 25.90 17.39 -7.27
N ILE A 73 26.83 17.60 -8.20
CA ILE A 73 26.64 18.55 -9.30
C ILE A 73 25.48 18.09 -10.19
N MET A 74 25.37 16.80 -10.51
CA MET A 74 24.26 16.24 -11.29
C MET A 74 22.91 16.44 -10.61
N ASP A 75 22.83 16.27 -9.29
CA ASP A 75 21.63 16.59 -8.50
C ASP A 75 21.28 18.09 -8.60
N MET A 76 22.27 18.98 -8.54
CA MET A 76 22.06 20.41 -8.76
C MET A 76 21.59 20.72 -10.19
N LEU A 77 21.96 19.91 -11.19
CA LEU A 77 21.52 20.08 -12.58
C LEU A 77 20.11 19.59 -12.83
N GLN A 78 19.60 18.69 -11.99
CA GLN A 78 18.19 18.33 -12.05
C GLN A 78 17.38 19.62 -11.88
N THR A 79 16.51 19.90 -12.86
CA THR A 79 15.50 20.93 -12.69
C THR A 79 14.75 20.58 -11.43
N ALA A 80 14.78 21.48 -10.43
CA ALA A 80 14.00 21.36 -9.20
C ALA A 80 12.65 20.80 -9.59
N ALA A 81 12.35 19.57 -9.13
CA ALA A 81 11.27 18.75 -9.62
C ALA A 81 10.07 19.64 -9.93
N VAL A 82 9.72 19.79 -11.21
CA VAL A 82 8.56 20.58 -11.59
C VAL A 82 7.41 19.96 -10.81
N ALA A 83 6.82 20.73 -9.90
CA ALA A 83 5.74 20.25 -9.05
C ALA A 83 4.65 19.67 -9.95
N GLY A 84 4.47 18.34 -9.90
CA GLY A 84 3.49 17.62 -10.72
C GLY A 84 4.05 16.59 -11.69
N LEU A 85 5.38 16.47 -11.88
CA LEU A 85 5.94 15.37 -12.67
C LEU A 85 6.12 14.10 -11.82
N ALA A 86 5.98 12.95 -12.49
CA ALA A 86 6.26 11.63 -11.93
C ALA A 86 7.79 11.47 -11.79
N THR A 87 8.25 11.34 -10.55
CA THR A 87 9.63 10.94 -10.23
C THR A 87 9.63 9.47 -9.82
N GLU A 88 10.79 8.79 -9.88
CA GLU A 88 10.91 7.40 -9.42
C GLU A 88 10.47 7.24 -7.95
N GLN A 89 10.73 8.25 -7.12
CA GLN A 89 10.26 8.27 -5.73
C GLN A 89 8.73 8.32 -5.66
N LYS A 90 8.07 9.20 -6.41
CA LYS A 90 6.60 9.27 -6.43
C LYS A 90 5.96 7.99 -6.97
N GLN A 91 6.58 7.35 -7.95
CA GLN A 91 6.14 6.05 -8.45
C GLN A 91 6.27 4.96 -7.39
N THR A 92 7.36 4.98 -6.60
CA THR A 92 7.56 4.06 -5.47
C THR A 92 6.50 4.28 -4.39
N ASP A 93 6.19 5.54 -4.08
CA ASP A 93 5.15 5.90 -3.11
C ASP A 93 3.77 5.43 -3.60
N GLU A 94 3.42 5.67 -4.85
CA GLU A 94 2.18 5.18 -5.48
C GLU A 94 2.09 3.64 -5.48
N ILE A 95 3.19 2.93 -5.77
CA ILE A 95 3.25 1.47 -5.71
C ILE A 95 2.98 0.97 -4.28
N ASN A 96 3.48 1.65 -3.26
CA ASN A 96 3.26 1.29 -1.87
C ASN A 96 1.80 1.52 -1.44
N GLU A 97 1.17 2.61 -1.90
CA GLU A 97 -0.26 2.84 -1.70
C GLU A 97 -1.11 1.76 -2.39
N ILE A 98 -0.77 1.39 -3.63
CA ILE A 98 -1.46 0.32 -4.37
C ILE A 98 -1.35 -1.02 -3.63
N LYS A 99 -0.18 -1.38 -3.09
CA LYS A 99 -0.02 -2.61 -2.28
C LYS A 99 -0.90 -2.58 -1.03
N THR A 100 -1.04 -1.41 -0.40
CA THR A 100 -1.92 -1.24 0.77
C THR A 100 -3.39 -1.46 0.41
N LEU A 101 -3.81 -0.97 -0.76
CA LEU A 101 -5.16 -1.22 -1.28
C LEU A 101 -5.38 -2.70 -1.62
N GLN A 102 -4.41 -3.36 -2.25
CA GLN A 102 -4.47 -4.80 -2.54
C GLN A 102 -4.68 -5.63 -1.27
N ASN A 103 -3.93 -5.33 -0.20
CA ASN A 103 -4.09 -6.00 1.08
C ASN A 103 -5.49 -5.77 1.67
N SER A 104 -5.99 -4.53 1.61
CA SER A 104 -7.33 -4.19 2.12
C SER A 104 -8.43 -4.92 1.36
N VAL A 105 -8.32 -5.01 0.02
CA VAL A 105 -9.26 -5.75 -0.83
C VAL A 105 -9.22 -7.26 -0.53
N SER A 106 -8.03 -7.83 -0.31
CA SER A 106 -7.90 -9.24 0.09
C SER A 106 -8.61 -9.51 1.41
N GLN A 107 -8.41 -8.65 2.42
CA GLN A 107 -9.08 -8.77 3.71
C GLN A 107 -10.61 -8.64 3.61
N LEU A 108 -11.09 -7.74 2.74
CA LEU A 108 -12.53 -7.61 2.48
C LEU A 108 -13.08 -8.86 1.81
N SER A 109 -12.37 -9.43 0.83
CA SER A 109 -12.76 -10.68 0.17
C SER A 109 -12.88 -11.84 1.17
N GLU A 110 -11.92 -11.99 2.07
CA GLU A 110 -11.97 -13.01 3.13
C GLU A 110 -13.16 -12.79 4.07
N LYS A 111 -13.41 -11.54 4.50
CA LYS A 111 -14.57 -11.22 5.34
C LYS A 111 -15.89 -11.49 4.62
N ILE A 112 -15.99 -11.18 3.33
CA ILE A 112 -17.17 -11.47 2.51
C ILE A 112 -17.39 -12.98 2.41
N ALA A 113 -16.35 -13.78 2.19
CA ALA A 113 -16.46 -15.24 2.16
C ALA A 113 -17.01 -15.79 3.49
N VAL A 114 -16.47 -15.32 4.62
CA VAL A 114 -16.93 -15.70 5.96
C VAL A 114 -18.37 -15.23 6.23
N MET A 115 -18.74 -14.06 5.71
CA MET A 115 -20.09 -13.52 5.83
C MET A 115 -21.09 -14.30 4.97
N ASN A 116 -20.74 -14.69 3.75
CA ASN A 116 -21.62 -15.47 2.87
C ASN A 116 -21.96 -16.84 3.48
N ASP A 117 -21.01 -17.47 4.18
CA ASP A 117 -21.26 -18.71 4.91
C ASP A 117 -22.15 -18.53 6.16
N LYS A 118 -22.31 -17.28 6.65
CA LYS A 118 -23.03 -16.95 7.89
C LYS A 118 -24.33 -16.18 7.68
N LEU A 119 -24.53 -15.54 6.54
CA LEU A 119 -25.70 -14.75 6.22
C LEU A 119 -26.74 -15.62 5.51
N PHE A 120 -27.64 -16.17 6.34
CA PHE A 120 -29.03 -16.42 6.00
C PHE A 120 -29.29 -17.48 4.92
N TYR A 121 -29.16 -18.75 5.32
CA TYR A 121 -30.19 -19.68 4.88
C TYR A 121 -31.52 -19.17 5.46
N GLU A 122 -32.53 -18.92 4.63
CA GLU A 122 -33.91 -18.97 5.12
C GLU A 122 -34.12 -20.35 5.78
N PRO A 123 -34.98 -20.46 6.80
CA PRO A 123 -35.23 -21.76 7.39
C PRO A 123 -35.79 -22.69 6.32
N LYS A 124 -34.99 -23.68 5.92
CA LYS A 124 -35.34 -24.67 4.91
C LYS A 124 -36.55 -25.49 5.35
N LEU A 125 -36.66 -25.73 6.65
CA LEU A 125 -37.82 -26.36 7.26
C LEU A 125 -38.29 -25.55 8.48
N VAL A 126 -39.61 -25.43 8.59
CA VAL A 126 -40.28 -24.84 9.75
C VAL A 126 -41.27 -25.87 10.27
N ASP A 127 -41.16 -26.21 11.55
CA ASP A 127 -42.12 -27.06 12.25
C ASP A 127 -42.87 -26.23 13.30
N GLU A 128 -44.17 -26.07 13.07
CA GLU A 128 -45.11 -25.38 13.95
C GLU A 128 -46.11 -26.35 14.61
N SER A 129 -45.82 -27.66 14.61
CA SER A 129 -46.70 -28.69 15.19
C SER A 129 -46.90 -28.57 16.71
N ASN A 130 -46.11 -27.75 17.39
CA ASN A 130 -46.23 -27.50 18.83
C ASN A 130 -46.73 -26.07 19.07
N ILE A 131 -47.85 -25.95 19.79
CA ILE A 131 -48.49 -24.67 20.11
C ILE A 131 -47.57 -23.69 20.89
N ASN A 132 -46.59 -24.22 21.63
CA ASN A 132 -45.68 -23.43 22.46
C ASN A 132 -44.25 -23.35 21.89
N ALA A 133 -43.96 -23.99 20.75
CA ALA A 133 -42.63 -24.02 20.17
C ALA A 133 -42.64 -24.13 18.64
N VAL A 134 -41.92 -23.23 17.98
CA VAL A 134 -41.60 -23.30 16.54
C VAL A 134 -40.15 -23.70 16.37
N TYR A 135 -39.87 -24.68 15.51
CA TYR A 135 -38.51 -25.08 15.17
C TYR A 135 -38.18 -24.62 13.75
N LYS A 136 -37.02 -23.98 13.59
CA LYS A 136 -36.50 -23.50 12.31
C LYS A 136 -35.19 -24.22 12.00
N GLY A 137 -35.14 -24.92 10.88
CA GLY A 137 -34.00 -25.72 10.44
C GLY A 137 -33.26 -25.05 9.30
N TYR A 138 -31.95 -24.89 9.47
CA TYR A 138 -31.05 -24.27 8.50
C TYR A 138 -30.08 -25.34 8.01
N ALA A 139 -30.02 -25.53 6.70
CA ALA A 139 -29.09 -26.46 6.06
C ALA A 139 -28.93 -26.11 4.58
N VAL A 140 -27.85 -26.62 3.97
CA VAL A 140 -27.62 -26.48 2.53
C VAL A 140 -28.74 -27.13 1.69
N PRO A 141 -28.95 -26.68 0.43
CA PRO A 141 -29.81 -27.38 -0.51
C PRO A 141 -29.44 -28.87 -0.62
N GLY A 142 -30.45 -29.75 -0.72
CA GLY A 142 -30.22 -31.20 -0.80
C GLY A 142 -29.90 -31.92 0.52
N ALA A 143 -29.68 -31.21 1.63
CA ALA A 143 -29.51 -31.85 2.95
C ALA A 143 -30.71 -32.75 3.34
N LEU A 144 -30.43 -34.00 3.73
CA LEU A 144 -31.40 -34.96 4.24
C LEU A 144 -31.69 -34.70 5.73
N THR A 145 -32.93 -34.92 6.17
CA THR A 145 -33.36 -34.64 7.54
C THR A 145 -32.69 -35.52 8.60
N ALA A 146 -32.26 -36.72 8.19
CA ALA A 146 -31.57 -37.69 9.03
C ALA A 146 -30.06 -37.43 9.18
N ASN A 147 -29.47 -36.54 8.36
CA ASN A 147 -28.03 -36.27 8.40
C ASN A 147 -27.69 -35.17 9.43
N PRO A 148 -26.53 -35.25 10.10
CA PRO A 148 -26.09 -34.24 11.08
C PRO A 148 -25.48 -33.02 10.37
N VAL A 149 -26.29 -32.30 9.60
CA VAL A 149 -25.88 -31.15 8.77
C VAL A 149 -26.79 -29.93 8.96
N TRP A 150 -27.57 -29.92 10.05
CA TRP A 150 -28.53 -28.87 10.35
C TRP A 150 -28.07 -28.01 11.52
N ALA A 151 -28.30 -26.71 11.41
CA ALA A 151 -28.40 -25.81 12.56
C ALA A 151 -29.89 -25.61 12.88
N ILE A 152 -30.28 -25.72 14.15
CA ILE A 152 -31.71 -25.73 14.53
C ILE A 152 -31.96 -24.68 15.60
N LEU A 153 -32.87 -23.76 15.30
CA LEU A 153 -33.37 -22.72 16.20
C LEU A 153 -34.74 -23.13 16.74
N LYS A 154 -34.89 -23.13 18.06
CA LYS A 154 -36.18 -23.27 18.74
C LYS A 154 -36.64 -21.91 19.21
N ILE A 155 -37.87 -21.58 18.86
CA ILE A 155 -38.56 -20.36 19.28
C ILE A 155 -39.67 -20.81 20.22
N THR A 156 -39.67 -20.38 21.48
CA THR A 156 -40.77 -20.68 22.40
C THR A 156 -41.52 -19.42 22.80
N ASN A 157 -42.84 -19.53 22.95
CA ASN A 157 -43.69 -18.44 23.41
C ASN A 157 -44.18 -18.75 24.82
N LYS A 158 -43.82 -17.90 25.78
CA LYS A 158 -44.35 -17.95 27.14
C LYS A 158 -45.05 -16.62 27.44
N LEU A 159 -46.38 -16.63 27.46
CA LEU A 159 -47.21 -15.47 27.79
C LEU A 159 -46.88 -14.22 26.95
N GLY A 160 -46.59 -14.40 25.66
CA GLY A 160 -46.25 -13.32 24.74
C GLY A 160 -44.76 -13.00 24.66
N VAL A 161 -43.92 -13.61 25.50
CA VAL A 161 -42.46 -13.48 25.42
C VAL A 161 -41.89 -14.59 24.55
N LEU A 162 -41.27 -14.21 23.42
CA LEU A 162 -40.56 -15.11 22.54
C LEU A 162 -39.11 -15.29 22.99
N SER A 163 -38.69 -16.54 23.22
CA SER A 163 -37.29 -16.89 23.44
C SER A 163 -36.72 -17.63 22.24
N TYR A 164 -35.45 -17.37 21.92
CA TYR A 164 -34.73 -17.89 20.77
C TYR A 164 -33.53 -18.68 21.26
N GLN A 165 -33.54 -19.99 21.07
CA GLN A 165 -32.51 -20.89 21.60
C GLN A 165 -31.97 -21.78 20.51
N TRP A 166 -30.66 -21.92 20.44
CA TRP A 166 -30.02 -22.78 19.44
C TRP A 166 -29.81 -24.18 20.02
N ALA A 167 -29.98 -25.18 19.16
CA ALA A 167 -29.66 -26.55 19.53
C ALA A 167 -28.15 -26.67 19.86
N GLY A 168 -27.83 -27.05 21.10
CA GLY A 168 -26.46 -27.09 21.61
C GLY A 168 -25.83 -25.71 21.87
N GLY A 169 -26.63 -24.64 21.92
CA GLY A 169 -26.16 -23.28 22.26
C GLY A 169 -25.30 -22.60 21.20
N ASN A 170 -25.24 -23.15 19.99
CA ASN A 170 -24.44 -22.60 18.90
C ASN A 170 -25.10 -22.82 17.53
N LYS A 171 -24.59 -22.15 16.50
CA LYS A 171 -25.10 -22.21 15.11
C LYS A 171 -24.38 -23.25 14.24
N SER A 172 -23.85 -24.31 14.84
CA SER A 172 -23.12 -25.32 14.08
C SER A 172 -24.08 -26.19 13.26
N PHE A 173 -23.63 -26.63 12.08
CA PHE A 173 -24.37 -27.50 11.17
C PHE A 173 -24.01 -28.97 11.44
N ASP A 174 -24.33 -29.44 12.63
CA ASP A 174 -23.96 -30.76 13.17
C ASP A 174 -25.16 -31.49 13.80
N LYS A 175 -26.37 -30.93 13.68
CA LYS A 175 -27.60 -31.51 14.25
C LYS A 175 -28.42 -32.25 13.20
N VAL A 176 -29.23 -33.19 13.67
CA VAL A 176 -30.16 -33.98 12.86
C VAL A 176 -31.56 -33.38 13.01
N TRP A 177 -32.22 -33.02 11.91
CA TRP A 177 -33.55 -32.39 11.93
C TRP A 177 -34.63 -33.30 12.51
N ASP A 178 -34.58 -34.60 12.22
CA ASP A 178 -35.57 -35.56 12.72
C ASP A 178 -35.58 -35.63 14.25
N ASN A 179 -34.44 -35.33 14.89
CA ASN A 179 -34.28 -35.30 16.34
C ASN A 179 -34.59 -33.94 16.99
N ARG A 180 -35.05 -32.94 16.24
CA ARG A 180 -35.23 -31.55 16.71
C ARG A 180 -35.94 -31.40 18.08
N LYS A 181 -36.93 -32.24 18.38
CA LYS A 181 -37.68 -32.14 19.65
C LYS A 181 -36.87 -32.64 20.87
N ALA A 182 -35.87 -33.49 20.65
CA ALA A 182 -35.07 -34.14 21.69
C ALA A 182 -33.71 -33.46 21.93
N LEU A 183 -33.36 -32.43 21.14
CA LEU A 183 -32.10 -31.71 21.31
C LEU A 183 -32.12 -30.80 22.55
N LEU A 184 -30.93 -30.51 23.08
CA LEU A 184 -30.75 -29.53 24.15
C LEU A 184 -30.70 -28.12 23.55
N TYR A 185 -31.40 -27.18 24.17
CA TYR A 185 -31.55 -25.80 23.70
C TYR A 185 -31.14 -24.82 24.79
N SER A 186 -30.26 -23.89 24.44
CA SER A 186 -29.80 -22.80 25.31
C SER A 186 -29.57 -21.53 24.50
#